data_AF-A0A919H5K6-F1
#
_entry.id   AF-A0A919H5K6-F1
#
_cell.length_a   1.000
_cell.length_b   1.000
_cell.length_c   1.000
_cell.angle_alpha   90.00
_cell.angle_beta   90.00
_cell.angle_gamma   90.00
#
_symmetry.space_group_name_H-M   'P 1'
#
loop_
_entity.id
_entity.type
_entity.pdbx_description
1 polymer ?
#
loop_
_entity_poly.entity_id
_entity_poly.type
_entity_poly.pdbx_seq_one_letter_code
_entity_poly.pdbx_strand_id
1 'polypeptide(L)'
;MPSLTEWAYPLAESLLAAPLPRRWAHSRGVAERARTLTPILGQDAGLLTAAAVLHDIGYAPDLVRTGFHPLDGARYLRGVAHADERVVCLVAHHTHAWMEAEARGLRDELEAAFPRPDSRLADALCHCDMNTTPDGAPTNPLDRIDEITARYGPDSLVGTFMRRAEPEILASTARVLTRVAEARRP
;
A
#
# COMPACT_ATOMS: atom_id res chain seq x y z
N MET A 1 -25.33 1.12 -4.92
CA MET A 1 -24.31 0.60 -4.00
C MET A 1 -23.32 1.72 -3.73
N PRO A 2 -22.80 1.86 -2.50
CA PRO A 2 -21.74 2.84 -2.23
C PRO A 2 -20.54 2.57 -3.13
N SER A 3 -19.85 3.63 -3.56
CA SER A 3 -18.57 3.53 -4.26
C SER A 3 -17.54 2.80 -3.40
N LEU A 4 -16.52 2.20 -4.03
CA LEU A 4 -15.44 1.51 -3.32
C LEU A 4 -14.81 2.40 -2.23
N THR A 5 -14.68 3.70 -2.50
CA THR A 5 -14.15 4.67 -1.53
C THR A 5 -15.09 4.94 -0.37
N GLU A 6 -16.40 5.07 -0.60
CA GLU A 6 -17.39 5.29 0.47
C GLU A 6 -17.47 4.10 1.43
N TRP A 7 -17.13 2.91 0.96
CA TRP A 7 -17.03 1.70 1.80
C TRP A 7 -15.65 1.58 2.48
N ALA A 8 -14.56 1.84 1.76
CA ALA A 8 -13.21 1.61 2.25
C ALA A 8 -12.82 2.53 3.43
N TYR A 9 -13.25 3.79 3.40
CA TYR A 9 -12.91 4.77 4.43
C TYR A 9 -13.45 4.39 5.82
N PRO A 10 -14.77 4.15 6.01
CA PRO A 10 -15.30 3.74 7.31
C PRO A 10 -14.68 2.43 7.82
N LEU A 11 -14.39 1.48 6.91
CA LEU A 11 -13.74 0.24 7.29
C LEU A 11 -12.33 0.49 7.85
N ALA A 12 -11.49 1.20 7.09
CA ALA A 12 -10.13 1.53 7.53
C ALA A 12 -10.13 2.35 8.84
N GLU A 13 -11.03 3.33 8.95
CA GLU A 13 -11.19 4.15 10.15
C GLU A 13 -11.54 3.28 11.37
N SER A 14 -12.51 2.37 11.23
CA SER A 14 -12.94 1.48 12.32
C SER A 14 -11.81 0.57 12.84
N LEU A 15 -10.87 0.20 11.97
CA LEU A 15 -9.76 -0.70 12.30
C LEU A 15 -8.50 0.03 12.79
N LEU A 16 -8.29 1.28 12.35
CA LEU A 16 -7.02 1.99 12.56
C LEU A 16 -7.13 3.21 13.48
N ALA A 17 -8.24 3.96 13.47
CA ALA A 17 -8.27 5.29 14.07
C ALA A 17 -8.02 5.28 15.58
N ALA A 18 -8.65 4.35 16.31
CA ALA A 18 -8.47 4.21 17.75
C ALA A 18 -7.16 3.47 18.13
N PRO A 19 -6.85 2.27 17.60
CA PRO A 19 -5.67 1.53 18.05
C PRO A 19 -4.35 2.05 17.45
N LEU A 20 -4.38 2.71 16.28
CA LEU A 20 -3.21 3.07 15.49
C LEU A 20 -3.37 4.46 14.82
N PRO A 21 -3.57 5.54 15.60
CA PRO A 21 -3.94 6.86 15.06
C PRO A 21 -2.93 7.44 14.05
N ARG A 22 -1.62 7.23 14.25
CA ARG A 22 -0.61 7.63 13.24
C ARG A 22 -0.78 6.86 11.93
N ARG A 23 -1.02 5.55 12.00
CA ARG A 23 -1.23 4.73 10.80
C ARG A 23 -2.52 5.10 10.06
N TRP A 24 -3.55 5.50 10.81
CA TRP A 24 -4.74 6.09 10.21
C TRP A 24 -4.43 7.38 9.46
N ALA A 25 -3.66 8.29 10.07
CA ALA A 25 -3.21 9.52 9.40
C ALA A 25 -2.38 9.23 8.13
N HIS A 26 -1.45 8.28 8.21
CA HIS A 26 -0.70 7.78 7.05
C HIS A 26 -1.63 7.28 5.94
N SER A 27 -2.53 6.34 6.24
CA SER A 27 -3.45 5.74 5.26
C SER A 27 -4.32 6.80 4.56
N ARG A 28 -4.76 7.84 5.31
CA ARG A 28 -5.46 8.99 4.72
C ARG A 28 -4.58 9.78 3.76
N GLY A 29 -3.33 10.06 4.13
CA GLY A 29 -2.38 10.76 3.26
C GLY A 29 -2.06 9.98 1.97
N VAL A 30 -1.94 8.64 2.07
CA VAL A 30 -1.73 7.77 0.91
C VAL A 30 -2.94 7.85 -0.04
N ALA A 31 -4.16 7.84 0.51
CA ALA A 31 -5.37 7.98 -0.28
C ALA A 31 -5.56 9.39 -0.87
N GLU A 32 -5.15 10.44 -0.16
CA GLU A 32 -5.08 11.81 -0.69
C GLU A 32 -4.15 11.88 -1.90
N ARG A 33 -2.98 11.23 -1.83
CA ARG A 33 -2.09 11.12 -2.98
C ARG A 33 -2.71 10.33 -4.12
N ALA A 34 -3.35 9.19 -3.84
CA ALA A 34 -3.98 8.36 -4.87
C ALA A 34 -4.97 9.16 -5.72
N ARG A 35 -5.74 10.07 -5.09
CA ARG A 35 -6.65 10.99 -5.81
C ARG A 35 -5.94 11.89 -6.82
N THR A 36 -4.70 12.30 -6.56
CA THR A 36 -3.91 13.12 -7.50
C THR A 36 -3.54 12.38 -8.79
N LEU A 37 -3.59 11.04 -8.78
CA LEU A 37 -3.28 10.20 -9.94
C LEU A 37 -4.50 9.94 -10.83
N THR A 38 -5.67 10.49 -10.50
CA THR A 38 -6.90 10.35 -11.31
C THR A 38 -6.69 10.57 -12.81
N PRO A 39 -5.96 11.62 -13.27
CA PRO A 39 -5.77 11.86 -14.71
C PRO A 39 -5.07 10.72 -15.45
N ILE A 40 -4.22 9.94 -14.75
CA ILE A 40 -3.47 8.84 -15.34
C ILE A 40 -4.05 7.47 -14.97
N LEU A 41 -5.23 7.39 -14.37
CA LEU A 41 -5.86 6.10 -13.98
C LEU A 41 -7.31 5.99 -14.46
N GLY A 42 -7.97 7.10 -14.78
CA GLY A 42 -9.33 7.09 -15.31
C GLY A 42 -10.29 6.33 -14.40
N GLN A 43 -10.91 5.27 -14.92
CA GLN A 43 -11.90 4.47 -14.19
C GLN A 43 -11.33 3.74 -12.95
N ASP A 44 -10.01 3.48 -12.92
CA ASP A 44 -9.39 2.79 -11.80
C ASP A 44 -9.00 3.72 -10.63
N ALA A 45 -9.23 5.04 -10.75
CA ALA A 45 -8.87 6.01 -9.71
C ALA A 45 -9.58 5.71 -8.36
N GLY A 46 -10.85 5.30 -8.40
CA GLY A 46 -11.61 4.89 -7.22
C GLY A 46 -11.07 3.61 -6.59
N LEU A 47 -10.67 2.64 -7.41
CA LEU A 47 -10.04 1.40 -6.97
C LEU A 47 -8.72 1.67 -6.25
N LEU A 48 -7.85 2.49 -6.83
CA LEU A 48 -6.57 2.84 -6.21
C LEU A 48 -6.79 3.57 -4.88
N THR A 49 -7.73 4.51 -4.83
CA THR A 49 -8.00 5.28 -3.59
C THR A 49 -8.53 4.37 -2.48
N ALA A 50 -9.37 3.38 -2.81
CA ALA A 50 -9.83 2.37 -1.86
C ALA A 50 -8.69 1.49 -1.36
N ALA A 51 -7.84 0.97 -2.26
CA ALA A 51 -6.66 0.19 -1.86
C ALA A 51 -5.68 1.01 -1.01
N ALA A 52 -5.48 2.30 -1.36
CA ALA A 52 -4.60 3.21 -0.64
C ALA A 52 -5.02 3.43 0.83
N VAL A 53 -6.32 3.63 1.11
CA VAL A 53 -6.77 3.81 2.50
C VAL A 53 -6.78 2.48 3.28
N LEU A 54 -6.82 1.34 2.59
CA LEU A 54 -6.88 0.00 3.20
C LEU A 54 -5.53 -0.72 3.30
N HIS A 55 -4.48 -0.26 2.62
CA HIS A 55 -3.23 -1.04 2.45
C HIS A 55 -2.59 -1.49 3.76
N ASP A 56 -2.76 -0.70 4.82
CA ASP A 56 -2.10 -0.87 6.10
C ASP A 56 -3.02 -1.41 7.20
N ILE A 57 -4.25 -1.84 6.88
CA ILE A 57 -5.20 -2.35 7.89
C ILE A 57 -4.71 -3.64 8.56
N GLY A 58 -3.84 -4.41 7.90
CA GLY A 58 -3.30 -5.65 8.48
C GLY A 58 -2.43 -5.43 9.71
N TYR A 59 -2.09 -4.17 10.05
CA TYR A 59 -1.46 -3.84 11.32
C TYR A 59 -2.44 -3.74 12.49
N ALA A 60 -3.75 -3.63 12.24
CA ALA A 60 -4.75 -3.55 13.29
C ALA A 60 -4.61 -4.77 14.23
N PRO A 61 -4.56 -4.59 15.57
CA PRO A 61 -4.25 -5.68 16.50
C PRO A 61 -5.11 -6.94 16.33
N ASP A 62 -6.39 -6.76 16.01
CA ASP A 62 -7.33 -7.88 15.84
C ASP A 62 -7.13 -8.66 14.53
N LEU A 63 -6.46 -8.05 13.55
CA LEU A 63 -6.20 -8.61 12.23
C LEU A 63 -4.87 -9.35 12.13
N VAL A 64 -3.91 -9.07 13.02
CA VAL A 64 -2.58 -9.70 13.00
C VAL A 64 -2.70 -11.21 13.19
N ARG A 65 -2.16 -11.98 12.25
CA ARG A 65 -2.10 -13.46 12.28
C ARG A 65 -0.70 -13.96 12.00
N THR A 66 -0.05 -13.40 10.99
CA THR A 66 1.32 -13.76 10.59
C THR A 66 2.35 -12.73 11.04
N GLY A 67 1.91 -11.51 11.41
CA GLY A 67 2.81 -10.39 11.65
C GLY A 67 3.36 -9.79 10.34
N PHE A 68 2.74 -10.11 9.22
CA PHE A 68 3.02 -9.56 7.89
C PHE A 68 1.74 -8.89 7.37
N HIS A 69 1.67 -7.57 7.55
CA HIS A 69 0.44 -6.81 7.35
C HIS A 69 -0.17 -6.85 5.94
N PRO A 70 0.57 -6.98 4.82
CA PRO A 70 -0.05 -7.09 3.50
C PRO A 70 -0.89 -8.36 3.40
N LEU A 71 -0.37 -9.48 3.91
CA LEU A 71 -1.05 -10.77 3.91
C LEU A 71 -2.23 -10.80 4.89
N ASP A 72 -2.01 -10.33 6.12
CA ASP A 72 -3.05 -10.31 7.16
C ASP A 72 -4.22 -9.39 6.75
N GLY A 73 -3.92 -8.21 6.18
CA GLY A 73 -4.93 -7.28 5.67
C GLY A 73 -5.70 -7.86 4.47
N ALA A 74 -5.02 -8.45 3.49
CA ALA A 74 -5.67 -9.06 2.33
C ALA A 74 -6.58 -10.23 2.71
N ARG A 75 -6.17 -11.06 3.68
CA ARG A 75 -7.00 -12.14 4.23
C ARG A 75 -8.27 -11.63 4.87
N TYR A 76 -8.16 -10.58 5.69
CA TYR A 76 -9.33 -9.97 6.31
C TYR A 76 -10.27 -9.38 5.26
N LEU A 77 -9.73 -8.64 4.28
CA LEU A 77 -10.53 -8.04 3.21
C LEU A 77 -11.31 -9.08 2.42
N ARG A 78 -10.68 -10.22 2.08
CA ARG A 78 -11.35 -11.29 1.35
C ARG A 78 -12.34 -12.07 2.22
N GLY A 79 -11.90 -12.52 3.39
CA GLY A 79 -12.63 -13.49 4.21
C GLY A 79 -13.72 -12.90 5.09
N VAL A 80 -13.57 -11.65 5.53
CA VAL A 80 -14.48 -11.00 6.48
C VAL A 80 -15.19 -9.82 5.84
N ALA A 81 -14.45 -8.92 5.18
CA ALA A 81 -15.01 -7.70 4.62
C ALA A 81 -15.66 -7.90 3.23
N HIS A 82 -15.44 -9.07 2.61
CA HIS A 82 -15.91 -9.43 1.27
C HIS A 82 -15.63 -8.34 0.22
N ALA A 83 -14.41 -7.81 0.26
CA ALA A 83 -13.95 -6.74 -0.60
C ALA A 83 -13.83 -7.16 -2.07
N ASP A 84 -13.82 -6.17 -2.96
CA ASP A 84 -13.45 -6.37 -4.37
C ASP A 84 -12.05 -7.01 -4.46
N GLU A 85 -11.95 -8.09 -5.23
CA GLU A 85 -10.74 -8.90 -5.35
C GLU A 85 -9.53 -8.10 -5.88
N ARG A 86 -9.77 -7.06 -6.70
CA ARG A 86 -8.70 -6.17 -7.18
C ARG A 86 -8.12 -5.34 -6.04
N VAL A 87 -8.94 -4.89 -5.09
CA VAL A 87 -8.48 -4.21 -3.86
C VAL A 87 -7.66 -5.18 -3.02
N VAL A 88 -8.18 -6.40 -2.82
CA VAL A 88 -7.49 -7.45 -2.05
C VAL A 88 -6.09 -7.70 -2.60
N CYS A 89 -5.94 -7.94 -3.90
CA CYS A 89 -4.64 -8.19 -4.53
C CYS A 89 -3.71 -6.97 -4.46
N LEU A 90 -4.24 -5.75 -4.58
CA LEU A 90 -3.43 -4.54 -4.40
C LEU A 90 -2.90 -4.42 -2.96
N VAL A 91 -3.74 -4.69 -1.95
CA VAL A 91 -3.33 -4.70 -0.54
C VAL A 91 -2.34 -5.83 -0.27
N ALA A 92 -2.52 -7.02 -0.83
CA ALA A 92 -1.60 -8.14 -0.65
C ALA A 92 -0.19 -7.86 -1.17
N HIS A 93 -0.07 -7.06 -2.23
CA HIS A 93 1.18 -6.84 -2.95
C HIS A 93 1.72 -5.40 -2.88
N HIS A 94 1.13 -4.54 -2.04
CA HIS A 94 1.54 -3.13 -1.97
C HIS A 94 3.04 -3.02 -1.63
N THR A 95 3.68 -1.97 -2.17
CA THR A 95 5.07 -1.61 -1.86
C THR A 95 6.04 -2.79 -1.98
N HIS A 96 5.87 -3.62 -3.02
CA HIS A 96 6.69 -4.81 -3.28
C HIS A 96 6.71 -5.85 -2.14
N ALA A 97 5.60 -5.96 -1.40
CA ALA A 97 5.39 -6.87 -0.27
C ALA A 97 5.86 -8.32 -0.53
N TRP A 98 5.83 -8.80 -1.76
CA TRP A 98 6.34 -10.13 -2.11
C TRP A 98 7.83 -10.36 -1.78
N MET A 99 8.67 -9.32 -1.82
CA MET A 99 10.09 -9.44 -1.48
C MET A 99 10.26 -9.59 0.04
N GLU A 100 9.40 -8.91 0.81
CA GLU A 100 9.34 -9.11 2.27
C GLU A 100 8.76 -10.50 2.61
N ALA A 101 7.73 -10.93 1.88
CA ALA A 101 7.16 -12.27 2.03
C ALA A 101 8.21 -13.36 1.78
N GLU A 102 9.09 -13.17 0.81
CA GLU A 102 10.23 -14.08 0.58
C GLU A 102 11.19 -14.12 1.78
N ALA A 103 11.55 -12.96 2.33
CA ALA A 103 12.39 -12.88 3.53
C ALA A 103 11.71 -13.52 4.77
N ARG A 104 10.39 -13.59 4.78
CA ARG A 104 9.57 -14.22 5.84
C ARG A 104 9.26 -15.70 5.59
N GLY A 105 9.60 -16.26 4.44
CA GLY A 105 9.18 -17.61 4.04
C GLY A 105 7.68 -17.74 3.73
N LEU A 106 7.00 -16.63 3.43
CA LEU A 106 5.55 -16.54 3.15
C LEU A 106 5.26 -16.26 1.67
N ARG A 107 6.27 -16.25 0.79
CA ARG A 107 6.10 -15.90 -0.63
C ARG A 107 5.12 -16.84 -1.34
N ASP A 108 5.31 -18.14 -1.21
CA ASP A 108 4.46 -19.13 -1.90
C ASP A 108 3.01 -19.02 -1.41
N GLU A 109 2.81 -18.81 -0.11
CA GLU A 109 1.50 -18.60 0.49
C GLU A 109 0.83 -17.32 -0.03
N LEU A 110 1.58 -16.22 -0.12
CA LEU A 110 1.10 -14.96 -0.67
C LEU A 110 0.70 -15.11 -2.15
N GLU A 111 1.59 -15.65 -2.99
CA GLU A 111 1.38 -15.74 -4.43
C GLU A 111 0.34 -16.81 -4.82
N ALA A 112 0.19 -17.87 -4.03
CA ALA A 112 -0.88 -18.85 -4.22
C ALA A 112 -2.26 -18.27 -3.86
N ALA A 113 -2.34 -17.46 -2.80
CA ALA A 113 -3.60 -16.89 -2.35
C ALA A 113 -3.99 -15.64 -3.13
N PHE A 114 -3.05 -14.80 -3.54
CA PHE A 114 -3.29 -13.49 -4.14
C PHE A 114 -2.45 -13.36 -5.41
N PRO A 115 -3.09 -13.31 -6.60
CA PRO A 115 -2.38 -13.04 -7.84
C PRO A 115 -1.79 -11.63 -7.86
N ARG A 116 -0.68 -11.46 -8.60
CA ARG A 116 -0.08 -10.13 -8.79
C ARG A 116 -1.07 -9.17 -9.47
N PRO A 117 -1.29 -7.97 -8.91
CA PRO A 117 -2.15 -6.98 -9.54
C PRO A 117 -1.51 -6.42 -10.81
N ASP A 118 -2.31 -5.72 -11.60
CA ASP A 118 -1.83 -4.92 -12.73
C ASP A 118 -0.67 -3.99 -12.30
N SER A 119 0.41 -3.99 -13.09
CA SER A 119 1.64 -3.29 -12.73
C SER A 119 1.47 -1.78 -12.66
N ARG A 120 0.56 -1.19 -13.45
CA ARG A 120 0.29 0.26 -13.41
C ARG A 120 -0.35 0.66 -12.08
N LEU A 121 -1.27 -0.16 -11.55
CA LEU A 121 -1.89 0.07 -10.25
C LEU A 121 -0.96 -0.26 -9.08
N ALA A 122 -0.15 -1.32 -9.20
CA ALA A 122 0.86 -1.65 -8.21
C ALA A 122 1.89 -0.53 -8.06
N ASP A 123 2.40 0.00 -9.19
CA ASP A 123 3.31 1.14 -9.22
C ASP A 123 2.68 2.37 -8.56
N ALA A 124 1.40 2.64 -8.87
CA ALA A 124 0.69 3.80 -8.34
C ALA A 124 0.51 3.69 -6.82
N LEU A 125 0.14 2.52 -6.30
CA LEU A 125 -0.02 2.31 -4.86
C LEU A 125 1.33 2.42 -4.14
N CYS A 126 2.39 1.79 -4.67
CA CYS A 126 3.75 1.91 -4.15
C CYS A 126 4.20 3.38 -4.14
N HIS A 127 3.94 4.14 -5.21
CA HIS A 127 4.27 5.56 -5.28
C HIS A 127 3.52 6.37 -4.22
N CYS A 128 2.22 6.12 -4.05
CA CYS A 128 1.41 6.82 -3.04
C CYS A 128 1.91 6.53 -1.62
N ASP A 129 2.16 5.27 -1.27
CA ASP A 129 2.67 4.87 0.04
C ASP A 129 4.05 5.48 0.30
N MET A 130 5.00 5.21 -0.59
CA MET A 130 6.42 5.55 -0.37
C MET A 130 6.75 7.04 -0.43
N ASN A 131 5.80 7.89 -0.78
CA ASN A 131 6.00 9.34 -0.75
C ASN A 131 5.10 10.00 0.33
N THR A 132 4.50 9.21 1.23
CA THR A 132 3.65 9.71 2.33
C THR A 132 4.30 9.38 3.66
N THR A 133 4.47 10.39 4.51
CA THR A 133 5.06 10.19 5.84
C THR A 133 4.14 9.37 6.74
N PRO A 134 4.65 8.86 7.87
CA PRO A 134 3.83 8.17 8.87
C PRO A 134 2.69 8.99 9.47
N ASP A 135 2.72 10.32 9.29
CA ASP A 135 1.71 11.24 9.79
C ASP A 135 0.82 11.79 8.65
N GLY A 136 0.93 11.21 7.45
CA GLY A 136 0.10 11.53 6.29
C GLY A 136 0.59 12.70 5.44
N ALA A 137 1.73 13.31 5.76
CA ALA A 137 2.27 14.44 5.02
C ALA A 137 3.01 14.00 3.73
N PRO A 138 3.15 14.86 2.72
CA PRO A 138 3.98 14.57 1.56
C PRO A 138 5.47 14.40 1.94
N THR A 139 6.15 13.47 1.27
CA THR A 139 7.60 13.25 1.29
C THR A 139 8.06 12.70 -0.06
N ASN A 140 9.30 12.23 -0.15
CA ASN A 140 9.87 11.55 -1.32
C ASN A 140 10.30 10.12 -0.96
N PRO A 141 10.49 9.22 -1.93
CA PRO A 141 10.74 7.81 -1.66
C PRO A 141 12.08 7.54 -0.98
N LEU A 142 13.12 8.35 -1.22
CA LEU A 142 14.42 8.18 -0.57
C LEU A 142 14.30 8.48 0.93
N ASP A 143 13.76 9.65 1.29
CA ASP A 143 13.54 10.02 2.70
C ASP A 143 12.66 9.00 3.41
N ARG A 144 11.66 8.44 2.72
CA ARG A 144 10.78 7.41 3.28
C ARG A 144 11.53 6.10 3.55
N ILE A 145 12.36 5.64 2.61
CA ILE A 145 13.17 4.43 2.76
C ILE A 145 14.17 4.60 3.92
N ASP A 146 14.83 5.75 3.98
CA ASP A 146 15.76 6.09 5.05
C ASP A 146 15.06 6.12 6.42
N GLU A 147 13.88 6.74 6.50
CA GLU A 147 13.07 6.76 7.73
C GLU A 147 12.68 5.35 8.19
N ILE A 148 12.19 4.51 7.27
CA ILE A 148 11.78 3.14 7.61
C ILE A 148 13.00 2.33 8.06
N THR A 149 14.13 2.43 7.34
CA THR A 149 15.36 1.70 7.67
C THR A 149 15.93 2.15 9.02
N ALA A 150 15.90 3.46 9.32
CA ALA A 150 16.33 4.00 10.60
C ALA A 150 15.43 3.54 11.76
N ARG A 151 14.10 3.48 11.54
CA ARG A 151 13.13 3.07 12.55
C ARG A 151 13.28 1.62 12.97
N TYR A 152 13.43 0.70 12.02
CA TYR A 152 13.51 -0.73 12.31
C TYR A 152 14.95 -1.22 12.52
N GLY A 153 15.94 -0.45 12.09
CA GLY A 153 17.35 -0.81 12.14
C GLY A 153 17.76 -1.61 10.90
N PRO A 154 19.02 -1.46 10.44
CA PRO A 154 19.47 -2.02 9.17
C PRO A 154 19.49 -3.55 9.15
N ASP A 155 19.70 -4.20 10.29
CA ASP A 155 19.78 -5.68 10.38
C ASP A 155 18.43 -6.34 10.67
N SER A 156 17.37 -5.54 10.82
CA SER A 156 16.01 -6.09 10.91
C SER A 156 15.56 -6.67 9.56
N LEU A 157 14.58 -7.56 9.61
CA LEU A 157 13.94 -8.10 8.40
C LEU A 157 13.40 -6.96 7.53
N VAL A 158 12.72 -5.98 8.14
CA VAL A 158 12.15 -4.82 7.44
C VAL A 158 13.26 -3.95 6.83
N GLY A 159 14.33 -3.66 7.58
CA GLY A 159 15.46 -2.86 7.07
C GLY A 159 16.19 -3.54 5.91
N THR A 160 16.36 -4.87 5.98
CA THR A 160 16.97 -5.66 4.90
C THR A 160 16.08 -5.70 3.66
N PHE A 161 14.77 -5.92 3.84
CA PHE A 161 13.79 -5.85 2.76
C PHE A 161 13.77 -4.47 2.10
N MET A 162 13.71 -3.38 2.87
CA MET A 162 13.65 -2.03 2.32
C MET A 162 14.86 -1.69 1.47
N ARG A 163 16.09 -2.00 1.92
CA ARG A 163 17.30 -1.82 1.10
C ARG A 163 17.26 -2.64 -0.18
N ARG A 164 16.75 -3.88 -0.12
CA ARG A 164 16.62 -4.75 -1.31
C ARG A 164 15.56 -4.22 -2.28
N ALA A 165 14.46 -3.67 -1.77
CA ALA A 165 13.32 -3.20 -2.55
C ALA A 165 13.50 -1.76 -3.06
N GLU A 166 14.43 -0.99 -2.51
CA GLU A 166 14.74 0.39 -2.91
C GLU A 166 14.76 0.61 -4.43
N PRO A 167 15.56 -0.12 -5.24
CA PRO A 167 15.57 0.11 -6.69
C PRO A 167 14.20 -0.09 -7.35
N GLU A 168 13.40 -1.06 -6.88
CA GLU A 168 12.05 -1.33 -7.40
C GLU A 168 11.04 -0.25 -6.98
N ILE A 169 11.14 0.25 -5.74
CA ILE A 169 10.33 1.34 -5.22
C ILE A 169 10.59 2.64 -6.01
N LEU A 170 11.88 2.95 -6.23
CA LEU A 170 12.29 4.12 -7.01
C LEU A 170 11.83 4.00 -8.47
N ALA A 171 11.98 2.82 -9.08
CA ALA A 171 11.52 2.57 -10.44
C ALA A 171 9.99 2.70 -10.57
N SER A 172 9.23 2.23 -9.58
CA SER A 172 7.77 2.37 -9.53
C SER A 172 7.35 3.84 -9.48
N THR A 173 8.02 4.62 -8.61
CA THR A 173 7.80 6.07 -8.52
C THR A 173 8.16 6.78 -9.84
N ALA A 174 9.29 6.44 -10.45
CA ALA A 174 9.71 7.03 -11.72
C ALA A 174 8.68 6.76 -12.84
N ARG A 175 8.19 5.53 -12.98
CA ARG A 175 7.15 5.17 -13.95
C ARG A 175 5.86 5.99 -13.74
N VAL A 176 5.43 6.19 -12.50
CA VAL A 176 4.25 7.00 -12.20
C VAL A 176 4.47 8.45 -12.58
N LEU A 177 5.61 9.04 -12.20
CA LEU A 177 5.93 10.43 -12.51
C LEU A 177 6.03 10.68 -14.02
N THR A 178 6.61 9.76 -14.79
CA THR A 178 6.63 9.83 -16.26
C THR A 178 5.21 9.87 -16.84
N ARG A 179 4.31 8.97 -16.42
CA ARG A 179 2.91 8.96 -16.88
C ARG A 179 2.19 10.27 -16.53
N VAL A 180 2.42 10.81 -15.33
CA VAL A 180 1.85 12.10 -14.90
C VAL A 180 2.36 13.25 -15.77
N ALA A 181 3.65 13.26 -16.08
CA ALA A 181 4.23 14.28 -16.96
C ALA A 181 3.67 14.18 -18.39
N GLU A 182 3.50 12.97 -18.92
CA GLU A 182 2.92 12.72 -20.24
C GLU A 182 1.45 13.19 -20.32
N ALA A 183 0.63 12.88 -19.32
CA ALA A 183 -0.77 13.30 -19.28
C ALA A 183 -0.97 14.81 -19.08
N ARG A 184 0.08 15.54 -18.68
CA ARG A 184 0.09 17.01 -18.57
C ARG A 184 0.58 17.72 -19.83
N ARG A 185 1.09 16.98 -20.82
CA ARG A 185 1.49 17.57 -22.10
C ARG A 185 0.22 17.95 -22.88
N PRO A 186 0.17 19.18 -23.44
CA PRO A 186 -0.98 19.66 -24.20
C PRO A 186 -1.20 18.89 -25.50
#